data_AF-A0A2G5UKH1-F1
#
_entry.id   AF-A0A2G5UKH1-F1
#
_cell.length_a   1.000
_cell.length_b   1.000
_cell.length_c   1.000
_cell.angle_alpha   90.00
_cell.angle_beta   90.00
_cell.angle_gamma   90.00
#
_symmetry.space_group_name_H-M   'P 1'
#
loop_
_entity.id
_entity.type
_entity.pdbx_description
1 polymer ?
#
loop_
_entity_poly.entity_id
_entity_poly.type
_entity_poly.pdbx_seq_one_letter_code
_entity_poly.pdbx_strand_id
1 'polypeptide(L)'
;MTDGTSSSSAKFMSSVNGLVPSTIFDRIHSDMDVSEEMEEIREVLYEMIKKNFPMGVAATHLAEKYHEEFVSKGLGRELPEDWIQQVTAAEEFEAQTRGPITILFVRLSNTSSFKRPPINSVNVRGN
;
A
#
# COMPACT_ATOMS: atom_id res chain seq x y z
N MET A 1 -25.54 -62.98 -28.25
CA MET A 1 -24.99 -61.67 -27.80
C MET A 1 -25.81 -61.32 -26.56
N THR A 2 -25.41 -61.77 -25.36
CA THR A 2 -24.52 -61.06 -24.38
C THR A 2 -25.09 -59.66 -24.11
N ASP A 3 -25.47 -59.19 -22.92
CA ASP A 3 -25.33 -59.53 -21.49
C ASP A 3 -26.54 -58.83 -20.80
N GLY A 4 -27.06 -59.13 -19.63
CA GLY A 4 -26.42 -59.48 -18.36
C GLY A 4 -27.05 -58.60 -17.27
N THR A 5 -27.71 -59.25 -16.31
CA THR A 5 -27.63 -58.98 -14.85
C THR A 5 -27.70 -57.52 -14.37
N SER A 6 -28.79 -57.16 -13.65
CA SER A 6 -28.77 -57.02 -12.17
C SER A 6 -28.32 -55.61 -11.75
N SER A 7 -28.74 -54.97 -10.66
CA SER A 7 -29.53 -55.30 -9.48
C SER A 7 -29.52 -54.03 -8.62
N SER A 8 -30.56 -53.87 -7.81
CA SER A 8 -30.51 -53.24 -6.48
C SER A 8 -30.25 -51.74 -6.31
N SER A 9 -31.29 -51.12 -5.76
CA SER A 9 -31.28 -50.54 -4.41
C SER A 9 -30.58 -49.21 -4.13
N ALA A 10 -31.39 -48.39 -3.45
CA ALA A 10 -31.04 -47.55 -2.32
C ALA A 10 -30.39 -46.18 -2.57
N LYS A 11 -31.24 -45.17 -2.32
CA LYS A 11 -31.05 -44.06 -1.38
C LYS A 11 -29.70 -43.35 -1.43
N PHE A 12 -29.71 -42.05 -1.76
CA PHE A 12 -29.04 -41.04 -0.92
C PHE A 12 -29.74 -39.68 -1.08
N MET A 13 -30.18 -39.13 0.05
CA MET A 13 -30.49 -37.70 0.23
C MET A 13 -29.17 -36.93 0.31
N SER A 14 -29.04 -35.81 -0.40
CA SER A 14 -28.13 -34.67 -0.11
C SER A 14 -28.37 -33.62 -1.21
N SER A 15 -28.45 -32.32 -1.02
CA SER A 15 -28.18 -31.49 0.13
C SER A 15 -29.02 -30.22 0.02
N VAL A 16 -29.46 -29.77 1.18
CA VAL A 16 -29.78 -28.38 1.46
C VAL A 16 -28.55 -27.51 1.20
N ASN A 17 -28.56 -26.68 0.15
CA ASN A 17 -27.67 -25.53 0.05
C ASN A 17 -28.58 -24.32 -0.19
N GLY A 18 -29.20 -23.76 0.84
CA GLY A 18 -28.49 -23.18 1.96
C GLY A 18 -28.20 -21.74 1.58
N LEU A 19 -29.20 -20.86 1.79
CA LEU A 19 -29.00 -19.43 1.90
C LEU A 19 -28.01 -19.26 3.06
N VAL A 20 -26.71 -19.24 2.73
CA VAL A 20 -25.66 -19.00 3.72
C VAL A 20 -25.97 -17.63 4.33
N PRO A 21 -26.23 -17.53 5.64
CA PRO A 21 -26.29 -16.25 6.29
C PRO A 21 -24.90 -15.64 6.12
N SER A 22 -24.83 -14.47 5.49
CA SER A 22 -23.60 -13.70 5.36
C SER A 22 -22.95 -13.62 6.74
N THR A 23 -21.80 -14.27 6.89
CA THR A 23 -21.16 -14.34 8.19
C THR A 23 -20.61 -12.96 8.52
N ILE A 24 -20.44 -12.65 9.82
CA ILE A 24 -19.78 -11.42 10.25
C ILE A 24 -18.40 -11.26 9.58
N PHE A 25 -17.78 -12.38 9.18
CA PHE A 25 -16.49 -12.44 8.50
C PHE A 25 -16.56 -12.12 7.00
N ASP A 26 -17.69 -12.33 6.31
CA ASP A 26 -17.89 -11.88 4.92
C ASP A 26 -17.99 -10.35 4.82
N ARG A 27 -18.35 -9.68 5.93
CA ARG A 27 -18.54 -8.22 5.98
C ARG A 27 -17.25 -7.44 6.29
N ILE A 28 -16.19 -8.11 6.71
CA ILE A 28 -14.90 -7.45 7.04
C ILE A 28 -14.08 -7.16 5.77
N HIS A 29 -14.41 -7.82 4.66
CA HIS A 29 -13.72 -7.61 3.39
C HIS A 29 -14.39 -6.55 2.49
N SER A 30 -15.53 -6.00 2.93
CA SER A 30 -16.25 -4.92 2.26
C SER A 30 -16.10 -3.65 3.07
N ASP A 31 -15.40 -2.66 2.52
CA ASP A 31 -15.27 -1.28 3.00
C ASP A 31 -14.21 -1.04 4.11
N MET A 32 -12.97 -1.51 3.93
CA MET A 32 -11.86 -0.73 4.51
C MET A 32 -11.81 0.59 3.73
N ASP A 33 -11.90 1.71 4.43
CA ASP A 33 -11.82 3.02 3.81
C ASP A 33 -10.46 3.16 3.10
N VAL A 34 -10.46 3.74 1.89
CA VAL A 34 -9.23 3.99 1.09
C VAL A 34 -8.13 4.70 1.91
N SER A 35 -8.53 5.45 2.95
CA SER A 35 -7.62 6.08 3.91
C SER A 35 -6.88 5.10 4.82
N GLU A 36 -7.53 4.03 5.30
CA GLU A 36 -6.90 3.00 6.14
C GLU A 36 -5.93 2.15 5.32
N GLU A 37 -6.30 1.84 4.07
CA GLU A 37 -5.44 1.09 3.15
C GLU A 37 -4.14 1.86 2.86
N MET A 38 -4.24 3.18 2.66
CA MET A 38 -3.06 4.01 2.50
C MET A 38 -2.26 4.14 3.79
N GLU A 39 -2.91 4.19 4.95
CA GLU A 39 -2.23 4.25 6.24
C GLU A 39 -1.32 3.03 6.45
N GLU A 40 -1.81 1.82 6.17
CA GLU A 40 -1.00 0.59 6.22
C GLU A 40 0.19 0.66 5.26
N ILE A 41 -0.02 1.13 4.03
CA ILE A 41 1.05 1.33 3.05
C ILE A 41 2.10 2.31 3.60
N ARG A 42 1.67 3.45 4.15
CA ARG A 42 2.59 4.46 4.71
C ARG A 42 3.42 3.90 5.86
N GLU A 43 2.82 3.12 6.76
CA GLU A 43 3.55 2.49 7.87
C GLU A 43 4.65 1.54 7.37
N VAL A 44 4.34 0.73 6.35
CA VAL A 44 5.33 -0.18 5.75
C VAL A 44 6.46 0.61 5.10
N LEU A 45 6.14 1.62 4.29
CA LEU A 45 7.13 2.47 3.63
C LEU A 45 8.02 3.20 4.65
N TYR A 46 7.43 3.70 5.74
CA TYR A 46 8.16 4.33 6.83
C TYR A 46 9.20 3.38 7.43
N GLU A 47 8.79 2.16 7.80
CA GLU A 47 9.70 1.19 8.40
C GLU A 47 10.77 0.70 7.42
N MET A 48 10.45 0.55 6.13
CA MET A 48 11.43 0.22 5.09
C MET A 48 12.51 1.30 4.97
N ILE A 49 12.12 2.58 4.84
CA ILE A 49 13.07 3.70 4.74
C ILE A 49 13.93 3.78 5.99
N LYS A 50 13.29 3.75 7.17
CA LYS A 50 13.98 3.88 8.46
C LYS A 50 15.00 2.77 8.71
N LYS A 51 14.71 1.52 8.34
CA LYS A 51 15.61 0.38 8.56
C LYS A 51 16.70 0.25 7.51
N ASN A 52 16.34 0.44 6.23
CA ASN A 52 17.20 0.04 5.11
C ASN A 52 17.85 1.24 4.41
N PHE A 53 17.29 2.44 4.54
CA PHE A 53 17.68 3.62 3.77
C PHE A 53 17.87 4.87 4.66
N PRO A 54 18.83 4.85 5.61
CA PRO A 54 19.04 5.97 6.54
C PRO A 54 19.45 7.29 5.86
N MET A 55 19.93 7.23 4.61
CA MET A 55 20.30 8.38 3.79
C MET A 55 19.20 8.79 2.78
N GLY A 56 17.99 8.28 2.95
CA GLY A 56 16.90 8.44 2.00
C GLY A 56 16.99 7.48 0.81
N VAL A 57 15.91 7.40 0.05
CA VAL A 57 15.76 6.47 -1.07
C VAL A 57 15.03 7.13 -2.23
N ALA A 58 15.42 6.81 -3.47
CA ALA A 58 14.66 7.25 -4.64
C ALA A 58 13.28 6.59 -4.63
N ALA A 59 12.22 7.36 -4.88
CA ALA A 59 10.83 6.87 -4.84
C ALA A 59 10.61 5.66 -5.77
N THR A 60 11.24 5.65 -6.96
CA THR A 60 11.21 4.52 -7.89
C THR A 60 11.81 3.26 -7.28
N HIS A 61 12.98 3.38 -6.65
CA HIS A 61 13.65 2.24 -6.05
C HIS A 61 12.91 1.71 -4.81
N LEU A 62 12.31 2.61 -4.02
CA LEU A 62 11.45 2.22 -2.90
C LEU A 62 10.23 1.44 -3.38
N ALA A 63 9.58 1.88 -4.46
CA ALA A 63 8.43 1.18 -5.04
C ALA A 63 8.81 -0.21 -5.54
N GLU A 64 9.96 -0.35 -6.23
CA GLU A 64 10.49 -1.65 -6.66
C GLU A 64 10.69 -2.59 -5.46
N LYS A 65 11.36 -2.10 -4.41
CA LYS A 65 11.62 -2.87 -3.19
C LYS A 65 10.32 -3.27 -2.48
N TYR A 66 9.37 -2.36 -2.38
CA TYR A 66 8.08 -2.63 -1.78
C TYR A 66 7.32 -3.72 -2.56
N HIS A 67 7.31 -3.63 -3.88
CA HIS A 67 6.67 -4.64 -4.73
C HIS A 67 7.36 -6.01 -4.58
N GLU A 68 8.69 -6.07 -4.63
CA GLU A 68 9.46 -7.29 -4.43
C GLU A 68 9.21 -7.93 -3.05
N GLU A 69 9.19 -7.13 -1.99
CA GLU A 69 9.14 -7.65 -0.63
C GLU A 69 7.73 -8.02 -0.16
N PHE A 70 6.72 -7.28 -0.60
CA PHE A 70 5.35 -7.38 -0.09
C PHE A 70 4.35 -7.83 -1.16
N VAL A 71 4.29 -7.12 -2.30
CA VAL A 71 3.25 -7.35 -3.30
C VAL A 71 3.41 -8.69 -4.01
N SER A 72 4.62 -8.97 -4.52
CA SER A 72 4.92 -10.21 -5.27
C SER A 72 4.72 -11.48 -4.43
N LYS A 73 4.74 -11.34 -3.10
CA LYS A 73 4.52 -12.43 -2.14
C LYS A 73 3.08 -12.50 -1.61
N GLY A 74 2.19 -11.61 -2.06
CA GLY A 74 0.82 -11.51 -1.58
C GLY A 74 0.70 -11.03 -0.13
N LEU A 75 1.71 -10.32 0.38
CA LEU A 75 1.77 -9.78 1.75
C LEU A 75 1.37 -8.30 1.83
N GLY A 76 1.26 -7.62 0.69
CA GLY A 76 0.88 -6.22 0.62
C GLY A 76 0.11 -5.93 -0.67
N ARG A 77 -0.47 -4.74 -0.74
CA ARG A 77 -1.28 -4.27 -1.87
C ARG A 77 -0.42 -3.49 -2.84
N GLU A 78 -0.85 -3.36 -4.09
CA GLU A 78 -0.16 -2.49 -5.04
C GLU A 78 -0.19 -1.02 -4.57
N LEU A 79 0.88 -0.28 -4.85
CA LEU A 79 0.90 1.14 -4.56
C LEU A 79 -0.09 1.87 -5.48
N PRO A 80 -0.96 2.75 -4.94
CA PRO A 80 -1.85 3.56 -5.78
C PRO A 80 -1.05 4.55 -6.63
N GLU A 81 -1.59 4.99 -7.78
CA GLU A 81 -0.84 5.85 -8.71
C GLU A 81 -0.34 7.16 -8.09
N ASP A 82 -1.08 7.69 -7.12
CA ASP A 82 -0.79 8.94 -6.41
C ASP A 82 -0.03 8.73 -5.08
N TRP A 83 0.48 7.52 -4.81
CA TRP A 83 1.13 7.17 -3.55
C TRP A 83 2.24 8.16 -3.14
N ILE A 84 3.01 8.67 -4.11
CA ILE A 84 4.07 9.65 -3.85
C ILE A 84 3.46 10.92 -3.27
N GLN A 85 2.37 11.42 -3.87
CA GLN A 85 1.69 12.63 -3.39
C GLN A 85 1.18 12.42 -1.97
N GLN A 86 0.57 11.27 -1.69
CA GLN A 86 0.05 10.96 -0.35
C GLN A 86 1.16 10.82 0.69
N VAL A 87 2.27 10.15 0.36
CA VAL A 87 3.45 10.05 1.23
C VAL A 87 4.07 11.42 1.48
N THR A 88 4.22 12.26 0.44
CA THR A 88 4.78 13.62 0.61
C THR A 88 3.89 14.57 1.39
N ALA A 89 2.58 14.30 1.46
CA ALA A 89 1.65 15.08 2.26
C ALA A 89 1.65 14.68 3.74
N ALA A 90 2.12 13.46 4.06
CA ALA A 90 2.17 12.93 5.41
C ALA A 90 3.34 13.53 6.22
N GLU A 91 3.12 13.76 7.51
CA GLU A 91 4.06 14.50 8.36
C GLU A 91 5.35 13.72 8.70
N GLU A 92 5.29 12.38 8.63
CA GLU A 92 6.40 11.49 8.95
C GLU A 92 7.48 11.45 7.86
N PHE A 93 7.19 11.99 6.67
CA PHE A 93 8.09 11.93 5.53
C PHE A 93 8.62 13.32 5.16
N GLU A 94 9.82 13.31 4.60
CA GLU A 94 10.38 14.46 3.89
C GLU A 94 10.72 14.02 2.47
N ALA A 95 10.34 14.85 1.50
CA ALA A 95 10.62 14.61 0.09
C ALA A 95 11.51 15.71 -0.48
N GLN A 96 12.52 15.30 -1.23
CA GLN A 96 13.40 16.19 -1.97
C GLN A 96 13.37 15.84 -3.45
N THR A 97 12.81 16.73 -4.26
CA THR A 97 12.78 16.57 -5.72
C THR A 97 13.97 17.28 -6.36
N ARG A 98 14.70 16.54 -7.21
CA ARG A 98 15.87 17.02 -7.98
C ARG A 98 15.69 16.59 -9.43
N GLY A 99 15.11 17.48 -10.23
CA GLY A 99 14.75 17.15 -11.61
C GLY A 99 13.72 16.02 -11.65
N PRO A 100 13.96 14.92 -12.38
CA PRO A 100 13.00 13.80 -12.48
C PRO A 100 13.00 12.86 -11.26
N ILE A 101 13.91 13.08 -10.30
CA ILE A 101 14.09 12.16 -9.16
C ILE A 101 13.45 12.77 -7.92
N THR A 102 12.60 11.99 -7.26
CA THR A 102 12.09 12.27 -5.91
C THR A 102 12.80 11.35 -4.93
N ILE A 103 13.47 11.93 -3.94
CA ILE A 103 14.13 11.20 -2.85
C ILE A 103 13.27 11.35 -1.59
N LEU A 104 12.93 10.23 -0.96
CA LEU A 104 12.12 10.16 0.25
C LEU A 104 12.98 9.86 1.47
N PHE A 105 12.68 10.55 2.57
CA PHE A 105 13.30 10.40 3.87
C PHE A 105 12.21 10.23 4.93
N VAL A 106 12.56 9.55 6.01
CA VAL A 106 11.75 9.57 7.24
C VAL A 106 12.21 10.75 8.10
N ARG A 107 11.25 11.56 8.55
CA ARG A 107 11.51 12.65 9.50
C ARG A 107 11.71 12.05 10.89
N LEU A 108 12.89 12.23 11.44
CA LEU A 108 13.14 11.90 12.85
C LEU A 108 12.38 12.90 13.73
N SER A 109 11.66 12.40 14.74
CA SER A 109 10.70 13.12 15.60
C SER A 109 11.26 14.36 16.34
N ASN A 110 12.56 14.66 16.23
CA ASN A 110 13.22 15.80 16.86
C ASN A 110 13.69 16.89 15.89
N THR A 111 13.38 16.78 14.58
CA THR A 111 13.78 17.78 13.58
C THR A 111 12.64 18.74 13.31
N SER A 112 12.73 19.95 13.86
CA SER A 112 11.83 21.06 13.52
C SER A 112 11.82 21.24 12.00
N SER A 113 10.63 21.13 11.42
CA SER A 113 10.36 21.28 9.99
C SER A 113 10.86 22.65 9.52
N PHE A 114 12.00 22.71 8.83
CA PHE A 114 12.41 23.92 8.12
C PHE A 114 11.49 24.12 6.92
N LYS A 115 10.31 24.69 7.17
CA LYS A 115 9.52 25.31 6.11
C LYS A 115 10.37 26.42 5.52
N ARG A 116 10.87 26.19 4.30
CA ARG A 116 11.64 27.17 3.53
C ARG A 116 10.78 28.46 3.45
N PRO A 117 11.26 29.62 3.93
CA PRO A 117 10.48 30.86 3.80
C PRO A 117 10.26 31.15 2.31
N PRO A 118 9.15 31.79 1.92
CA PRO A 118 8.96 32.24 0.55
C PRO A 118 10.14 33.14 0.16
N ILE A 119 10.81 32.84 -0.94
CA ILE A 119 11.90 33.68 -1.45
C ILE A 119 11.28 34.98 -1.95
N ASN A 120 11.35 36.04 -1.16
CA ASN A 120 11.09 37.39 -1.64
C ASN A 120 12.24 37.80 -2.55
N SER A 121 11.98 37.83 -3.86
CA SER A 121 12.92 38.36 -4.86
C SER A 121 13.14 39.85 -4.62
N VAL A 122 14.24 40.22 -3.97
CA VAL A 122 14.62 41.63 -3.83
C VAL A 122 15.30 42.06 -5.13
N ASN A 123 14.58 42.82 -5.95
CA ASN A 123 15.10 43.42 -7.17
C ASN A 123 16.05 44.57 -6.79
N VAL A 124 17.36 44.34 -6.84
CA VAL A 124 18.36 45.40 -6.61
C VAL A 124 18.48 46.24 -7.89
N ARG A 125 17.81 47.39 -7.90
CA ARG A 125 18.01 48.43 -8.92
C ARG A 125 19.24 49.25 -8.53
N GLY A 126 20.34 49.06 -9.23
CA GLY A 126 21.52 49.90 -9.12
C GLY A 126 21.26 51.29 -9.67
N ASN A 127 21.70 52.31 -8.92
CA ASN A 127 21.97 53.65 -9.44
C ASN A 127 23.17 54.22 -8.69
#